data_AF-A0A523C001-F1
#
_entry.id   AF-A0A523C001-F1
#
_cell.length_a   1.000
_cell.length_b   1.000
_cell.length_c   1.000
_cell.angle_alpha   90.00
_cell.angle_beta   90.00
_cell.angle_gamma   90.00
#
_symmetry.space_group_name_H-M   'P 1'
#
loop_
_entity.id
_entity.type
_entity.pdbx_description
1 polymer ?
#
loop_
_entity_poly.entity_id
_entity_poly.type
_entity_poly.pdbx_seq_one_letter_code
_entity_poly.pdbx_strand_id
1 'polypeptide(L)'
;MATSAEAAGEAAAKLGFPVAVKGVCYEITHKTEAGGVDLNLSNAEEVQAAFALIRSRMLAYHPGATWQGVMVEKMAPPGARELIVGVKRDVSFGPVVMVGLGGVWVEVLHDVALRVAPVDEREALRMWQELKAFPLLDSFRGQGAVEMKALTQIVRQVSVLAMDWVVFLTRRGLILTGGNDMRPRFLVFSVLVLLVAGMVWLSGCGGAGTQGSGESAGGKPAQEAQSGGVEGKGEPGATQTPSGGRTTLTYVTNPAGSDYYTVAVGQAQVVSRHTNIDINVQPTPGPATMPGLVASGEAQLANGAGYNVWEAYQGVGSADKPYPMIRALQAGHDTLFAFITTEATGIKTIADTKGHKVTTDYPGMRLLSTLGPLELKAYGLEPGKDVTILKAENTSKALQDLAEGRTEVAMASVQGPKIEELASKVKIRVLPFEADKMPVVEAEMPSVYSAVTSKGLTAIEPGIPIVRTPAVVWTTSELAEDVAYSLVKTLIERQDELIPIAPDTFNQYGADKAVQPLPVPYHPGAVKYYKEKGLWSDEMDKHQEQVLQAAKE
;
A
#
# COMPACT_ATOMS: atom_id res chain seq x y z
N MET A 1 -15.84 10.81 -23.21
CA MET A 1 -16.75 9.86 -22.52
C MET A 1 -17.91 9.53 -23.44
N ALA A 2 -18.26 8.26 -23.57
CA ALA A 2 -19.40 7.76 -24.35
C ALA A 2 -20.44 7.15 -23.41
N THR A 3 -21.72 7.42 -23.65
CA THR A 3 -22.84 6.99 -22.79
C THR A 3 -23.62 5.81 -23.37
N SER A 4 -23.30 5.36 -24.59
CA SER A 4 -23.84 4.15 -25.22
C SER A 4 -22.74 3.32 -25.87
N ALA A 5 -23.04 2.06 -26.17
CA ALA A 5 -22.11 1.14 -26.83
C ALA A 5 -21.73 1.66 -28.23
N GLU A 6 -22.70 2.11 -29.02
CA GLU A 6 -22.50 2.66 -30.36
C GLU A 6 -21.60 3.88 -30.33
N ALA A 7 -21.87 4.82 -29.41
CA ALA A 7 -21.03 6.00 -29.22
C ALA A 7 -19.60 5.65 -28.79
N ALA A 8 -19.41 4.59 -28.00
CA ALA A 8 -18.09 4.10 -27.62
C ALA A 8 -17.35 3.50 -28.82
N GLY A 9 -18.04 2.70 -29.65
CA GLY A 9 -17.48 2.14 -30.88
C GLY A 9 -17.09 3.22 -31.90
N GLU A 10 -17.94 4.23 -32.09
CA GLU A 10 -17.63 5.39 -32.95
C GLU A 10 -16.43 6.20 -32.42
N ALA A 11 -16.36 6.42 -31.11
CA ALA A 11 -15.24 7.10 -30.49
C ALA A 11 -13.94 6.31 -30.69
N ALA A 12 -13.98 4.98 -30.54
CA ALA A 12 -12.84 4.11 -30.77
C ALA A 12 -12.38 4.14 -32.23
N ALA A 13 -13.31 4.08 -33.19
CA ALA A 13 -13.00 4.17 -34.61
C ALA A 13 -12.32 5.51 -34.97
N LYS A 14 -12.74 6.61 -34.35
CA LYS A 14 -12.12 7.94 -34.52
C LYS A 14 -10.72 8.04 -33.90
N LEU A 15 -10.49 7.39 -32.75
CA LEU A 15 -9.18 7.36 -32.06
C LEU A 15 -8.18 6.41 -32.73
N GLY A 16 -8.69 5.36 -33.38
CA GLY A 16 -7.90 4.27 -33.93
C GLY A 16 -7.46 3.26 -32.88
N PHE A 17 -7.28 2.01 -33.31
CA PHE A 17 -7.01 0.85 -32.46
C PHE A 17 -5.50 0.58 -32.25
N PRO A 18 -5.10 -0.16 -31.20
CA PRO A 18 -5.93 -0.68 -30.11
C PRO A 18 -6.35 0.40 -29.11
N VAL A 19 -7.51 0.20 -28.47
CA VAL A 19 -8.05 1.09 -27.44
C VAL A 19 -8.27 0.37 -26.11
N ALA A 20 -8.25 1.16 -25.04
CA ALA A 20 -8.70 0.79 -23.71
C ALA A 20 -10.09 1.41 -23.47
N VAL A 21 -10.95 0.67 -22.79
CA VAL A 21 -12.29 1.13 -22.37
C VAL A 21 -12.37 1.05 -20.86
N LYS A 22 -12.71 2.17 -20.21
CA LYS A 22 -12.75 2.32 -18.76
C LYS A 22 -14.12 2.80 -18.32
N GLY A 23 -14.81 2.08 -17.45
CA GLY A 23 -16.11 2.47 -16.91
C GLY A 23 -16.04 3.69 -16.00
N VAL A 24 -17.07 4.54 -16.09
CA VAL A 24 -17.19 5.78 -15.32
C VAL A 24 -18.34 5.66 -14.35
N CYS A 25 -17.99 5.65 -13.06
CA CYS A 25 -18.89 5.63 -11.91
C CYS A 25 -18.21 6.42 -10.78
N TYR A 26 -18.98 7.25 -10.06
CA TYR A 26 -18.42 8.12 -9.01
C TYR A 26 -18.00 7.34 -7.77
N GLU A 27 -18.75 6.29 -7.47
CA GLU A 27 -18.64 5.49 -6.25
C GLU A 27 -17.53 4.43 -6.36
N ILE A 28 -17.09 4.11 -7.58
CA ILE A 28 -16.04 3.10 -7.85
C ILE A 28 -14.75 3.79 -8.28
N THR A 29 -13.85 4.00 -7.33
CA THR A 29 -12.52 4.61 -7.55
C THR A 29 -11.54 3.62 -8.18
N HIS A 30 -11.49 2.38 -7.68
CA HIS A 30 -10.63 1.28 -8.15
C HIS A 30 -11.29 0.49 -9.30
N LYS A 31 -11.19 1.02 -10.52
CA LYS A 31 -11.91 0.50 -11.70
C LYS A 31 -11.47 -0.90 -12.11
N THR A 32 -10.19 -1.23 -12.00
CA THR A 32 -9.66 -2.54 -12.40
C THR A 32 -10.23 -3.67 -11.54
N GLU A 33 -10.30 -3.47 -10.23
CA GLU A 33 -10.86 -4.44 -9.26
C GLU A 33 -12.35 -4.69 -9.49
N ALA A 34 -13.09 -3.66 -9.90
CA ALA A 34 -14.50 -3.76 -10.28
C ALA A 34 -14.74 -4.37 -11.67
N GLY A 35 -13.68 -4.88 -12.35
CA GLY A 35 -13.76 -5.36 -13.73
C GLY A 35 -14.14 -4.26 -14.73
N GLY A 36 -13.87 -3.01 -14.37
CA GLY A 36 -14.28 -1.80 -15.06
C GLY A 36 -13.32 -1.34 -16.15
N VAL A 37 -12.32 -2.15 -16.52
CA VAL A 37 -11.31 -1.81 -17.54
C VAL A 37 -11.09 -3.00 -18.46
N ASP A 38 -11.31 -2.81 -19.75
CA ASP A 38 -10.91 -3.75 -20.80
C ASP A 38 -9.85 -3.09 -21.68
N LEU A 39 -8.79 -3.83 -22.01
CA LEU A 39 -7.62 -3.36 -22.76
C LEU A 39 -7.47 -4.10 -24.08
N ASN A 40 -6.66 -3.56 -24.98
CA ASN A 40 -6.26 -4.16 -26.26
C ASN A 40 -7.45 -4.44 -27.21
N LEU A 41 -8.50 -3.63 -27.14
CA LEU A 41 -9.66 -3.79 -28.01
C LEU A 41 -9.30 -3.30 -29.42
N SER A 42 -9.52 -4.16 -30.40
CA SER A 42 -8.94 -4.05 -31.75
C SER A 42 -9.94 -3.59 -32.81
N ASN A 43 -11.23 -3.55 -32.49
CA ASN A 43 -12.30 -3.11 -33.39
C ASN A 43 -13.49 -2.50 -32.61
N ALA A 44 -14.43 -1.91 -33.33
CA ALA A 44 -15.57 -1.21 -32.73
C ALA A 44 -16.56 -2.19 -32.07
N GLU A 45 -16.68 -3.40 -32.59
CA GLU A 45 -17.54 -4.46 -32.07
C GLU A 45 -17.08 -4.93 -30.68
N GLU A 46 -15.76 -5.13 -30.51
CA GLU A 46 -15.14 -5.46 -29.22
C GLU A 46 -15.37 -4.35 -28.18
N VAL A 47 -15.27 -3.07 -28.60
CA VAL A 47 -15.54 -1.91 -27.74
C VAL A 47 -17.01 -1.85 -27.32
N GLN A 48 -17.93 -2.12 -28.25
CA GLN A 48 -19.37 -2.16 -27.97
C GLN A 48 -19.70 -3.29 -26.98
N ALA A 49 -19.11 -4.48 -27.16
CA ALA A 49 -19.26 -5.60 -26.24
C ALA A 49 -18.69 -5.27 -24.85
N ALA A 50 -17.50 -4.67 -24.80
CA ALA A 50 -16.86 -4.22 -23.57
C ALA A 50 -17.73 -3.22 -22.78
N PHE A 51 -18.43 -2.29 -23.47
CA PHE A 51 -19.33 -1.34 -22.82
C PHE A 51 -20.38 -2.03 -21.93
N ALA A 52 -21.08 -3.02 -22.48
CA ALA A 52 -22.13 -3.74 -21.76
C ALA A 52 -21.54 -4.59 -20.62
N LEU A 53 -20.41 -5.23 -20.89
CA LEU A 53 -19.74 -6.11 -19.94
C LEU A 53 -19.18 -5.34 -18.74
N ILE A 54 -18.47 -4.24 -18.98
CA ILE A 54 -17.96 -3.32 -17.95
C ILE A 54 -19.10 -2.78 -17.10
N ARG A 55 -20.21 -2.33 -17.72
CA ARG A 55 -21.39 -1.87 -16.98
C ARG A 55 -21.92 -2.95 -16.05
N SER A 56 -22.06 -4.18 -16.56
CA SER A 56 -22.59 -5.30 -15.76
C SER A 56 -21.69 -5.66 -14.58
N ARG A 57 -20.36 -5.75 -14.81
CA ARG A 57 -19.36 -6.04 -13.78
C ARG A 57 -19.34 -4.96 -12.69
N MET A 58 -19.35 -3.69 -13.09
CA MET A 58 -19.29 -2.58 -12.14
C MET A 58 -20.58 -2.44 -11.31
N LEU A 59 -21.76 -2.65 -11.91
CA LEU A 59 -23.02 -2.62 -11.16
C LEU A 59 -23.22 -3.85 -10.27
N ALA A 60 -22.66 -5.00 -10.64
CA ALA A 60 -22.61 -6.18 -9.77
C ALA A 60 -21.63 -5.98 -8.59
N TYR A 61 -20.49 -5.33 -8.85
CA TYR A 61 -19.48 -5.03 -7.85
C TYR A 61 -20.00 -4.03 -6.79
N HIS A 62 -20.76 -3.02 -7.20
CA HIS A 62 -21.39 -2.08 -6.27
C HIS A 62 -22.87 -1.86 -6.62
N PRO A 63 -23.80 -2.68 -6.09
CA PRO A 63 -25.23 -2.50 -6.28
C PRO A 63 -25.70 -1.16 -5.69
N GLY A 64 -25.89 -0.16 -6.56
CA GLY A 64 -26.19 1.23 -6.17
C GLY A 64 -25.25 2.28 -6.80
N ALA A 65 -24.19 1.84 -7.47
CA ALA A 65 -23.31 2.69 -8.25
C ALA A 65 -24.06 3.46 -9.37
N THR A 66 -23.76 4.75 -9.52
CA THR A 66 -24.33 5.56 -10.59
C THR A 66 -23.49 5.43 -11.86
N TRP A 67 -23.96 4.60 -12.80
CA TRP A 67 -23.31 4.43 -14.10
C TRP A 67 -23.47 5.66 -15.00
N GLN A 68 -22.35 6.20 -15.50
CA GLN A 68 -22.35 7.34 -16.43
C GLN A 68 -21.99 6.97 -17.87
N GLY A 69 -21.24 5.89 -18.08
CA GLY A 69 -20.74 5.49 -19.39
C GLY A 69 -19.31 4.99 -19.31
N VAL A 70 -18.59 5.09 -20.42
CA VAL A 70 -17.18 4.70 -20.52
C VAL A 70 -16.30 5.82 -21.05
N MET A 71 -15.02 5.80 -20.67
CA MET A 71 -13.96 6.51 -21.35
C MET A 71 -13.28 5.57 -22.35
N VAL A 72 -13.08 6.05 -23.58
CA VAL A 72 -12.36 5.32 -24.63
C VAL A 72 -11.04 6.04 -24.85
N GLU A 73 -9.94 5.32 -24.72
CA GLU A 73 -8.59 5.87 -24.76
C GLU A 73 -7.72 5.03 -25.70
N LYS A 74 -6.90 5.68 -26.52
CA LYS A 74 -5.95 4.97 -27.37
C LYS A 74 -4.84 4.35 -26.53
N MET A 75 -4.46 3.11 -26.81
CA MET A 75 -3.34 2.49 -26.11
C MET A 75 -2.00 3.00 -26.64
N ALA A 76 -1.04 3.11 -25.74
CA ALA A 76 0.35 3.35 -26.10
C ALA A 76 0.89 2.14 -26.88
N PRO A 77 1.84 2.34 -27.81
CA PRO A 77 2.46 1.23 -28.53
C PRO A 77 3.21 0.31 -27.56
N PRO A 78 3.34 -1.00 -27.88
CA PRO A 78 4.13 -1.92 -27.08
C PRO A 78 5.55 -1.40 -26.84
N GLY A 79 6.01 -1.50 -25.59
CA GLY A 79 7.32 -1.01 -25.18
C GLY A 79 7.39 0.49 -24.92
N ALA A 80 6.30 1.26 -25.05
CA ALA A 80 6.27 2.65 -24.60
C ALA A 80 6.69 2.77 -23.12
N ARG A 81 7.41 3.84 -22.81
CA ARG A 81 7.83 4.14 -21.44
C ARG A 81 6.66 4.73 -20.68
N GLU A 82 6.30 4.11 -19.58
CA GLU A 82 5.23 4.60 -18.71
C GLU A 82 5.81 5.62 -17.72
N LEU A 83 5.27 6.83 -17.70
CA LEU A 83 5.68 7.95 -16.85
C LEU A 83 4.45 8.51 -16.13
N ILE A 84 4.66 9.09 -14.95
CA ILE A 84 3.60 9.74 -14.17
C ILE A 84 3.93 11.22 -13.98
N VAL A 85 2.91 12.06 -14.18
CA VAL A 85 2.89 13.46 -13.73
C VAL A 85 1.62 13.62 -12.91
N GLY A 86 1.79 13.91 -11.62
CA GLY A 86 0.69 14.02 -10.66
C GLY A 86 0.67 15.37 -9.97
N VAL A 87 -0.47 15.71 -9.40
CA VAL A 87 -0.60 16.86 -8.51
C VAL A 87 -1.26 16.40 -7.23
N LYS A 88 -0.64 16.72 -6.11
CA LYS A 88 -1.21 16.55 -4.77
C LYS A 88 -1.28 17.92 -4.12
N ARG A 89 -2.38 18.22 -3.43
CA ARG A 89 -2.42 19.41 -2.59
C ARG A 89 -1.82 19.08 -1.23
N ASP A 90 -0.71 19.71 -0.93
CA ASP A 90 -0.15 19.75 0.40
C ASP A 90 -0.85 20.83 1.23
N VAL A 91 -1.07 20.55 2.52
CA VAL A 91 -1.79 21.46 3.43
C VAL A 91 -0.97 22.70 3.73
N SER A 92 0.35 22.58 3.80
CA SER A 92 1.28 23.67 4.11
C SER A 92 1.73 24.41 2.86
N PHE A 93 2.01 23.67 1.78
CA PHE A 93 2.65 24.20 0.59
C PHE A 93 1.70 24.44 -0.60
N GLY A 94 0.43 24.03 -0.51
CA GLY A 94 -0.52 24.17 -1.61
C GLY A 94 -0.31 23.11 -2.70
N PRO A 95 -0.58 23.40 -3.99
CA PRO A 95 -0.43 22.38 -5.03
C PRO A 95 1.05 21.99 -5.21
N VAL A 96 1.34 20.70 -5.09
CA VAL A 96 2.65 20.10 -5.30
C VAL A 96 2.58 19.18 -6.51
N VAL A 97 3.44 19.42 -7.49
CA VAL A 97 3.60 18.60 -8.68
C VAL A 97 4.58 17.48 -8.40
N MET A 98 4.25 16.30 -8.90
CA MET A 98 5.07 15.09 -8.83
C MET A 98 5.39 14.62 -10.25
N VAL A 99 6.61 14.16 -10.46
CA VAL A 99 6.98 13.36 -11.65
C VAL A 99 7.66 12.06 -11.23
N GLY A 100 7.57 11.03 -12.06
CA GLY A 100 8.24 9.75 -11.83
C GLY A 100 8.03 8.76 -12.98
N LEU A 101 8.55 7.54 -12.83
CA LEU A 101 8.13 6.42 -13.66
C LEU A 101 6.67 6.06 -13.33
N GLY A 102 5.88 5.68 -14.32
CA GLY A 102 4.49 5.27 -14.15
C GLY A 102 4.33 3.76 -14.01
N GLY A 103 3.08 3.31 -13.89
CA GLY A 103 2.74 1.90 -13.68
C GLY A 103 3.21 1.39 -12.31
N VAL A 104 3.45 0.07 -12.22
CA VAL A 104 3.91 -0.58 -10.97
C VAL A 104 5.24 -0.03 -10.45
N TRP A 105 6.04 0.61 -11.31
CA TRP A 105 7.38 1.08 -10.96
C TRP A 105 7.36 2.29 -10.02
N VAL A 106 6.31 3.13 -10.05
CA VAL A 106 6.17 4.24 -9.09
C VAL A 106 6.02 3.73 -7.66
N GLU A 107 5.31 2.60 -7.50
CA GLU A 107 5.00 2.00 -6.21
C GLU A 107 6.20 1.22 -5.66
N VAL A 108 6.98 0.58 -6.53
CA VAL A 108 8.10 -0.28 -6.15
C VAL A 108 9.41 0.49 -5.94
N LEU A 109 9.71 1.49 -6.79
CA LEU A 109 11.02 2.16 -6.78
C LEU A 109 11.06 3.42 -5.93
N HIS A 110 9.89 4.01 -5.61
CA HIS A 110 9.77 5.31 -4.95
C HIS A 110 10.64 6.41 -5.60
N ASP A 111 10.86 6.30 -6.91
CA ASP A 111 11.70 7.21 -7.67
C ASP A 111 10.84 8.34 -8.26
N VAL A 112 10.64 9.37 -7.43
CA VAL A 112 9.80 10.52 -7.75
C VAL A 112 10.50 11.83 -7.39
N ALA A 113 10.19 12.89 -8.13
CA ALA A 113 10.61 14.25 -7.80
C ALA A 113 9.39 15.15 -7.58
N LEU A 114 9.45 15.97 -6.53
CA LEU A 114 8.36 16.85 -6.09
C LEU A 114 8.76 18.31 -6.18
N ARG A 115 7.83 19.19 -6.59
CA ARG A 115 7.98 20.64 -6.54
C ARG A 115 6.65 21.33 -6.23
N VAL A 116 6.71 22.42 -5.48
CA VAL A 116 5.55 23.28 -5.27
C VAL A 116 5.21 23.98 -6.60
N ALA A 117 3.93 24.00 -6.96
CA ALA A 117 3.44 24.72 -8.14
C ALA A 117 3.45 26.24 -7.90
N PRO A 118 3.61 27.06 -8.96
CA PRO A 118 3.86 26.68 -10.34
C PRO A 118 5.33 26.28 -10.57
N VAL A 119 5.55 25.32 -11.45
CA VAL A 119 6.86 24.81 -11.87
C VAL A 119 7.18 25.37 -13.26
N ASP A 120 8.32 26.04 -13.38
CA ASP A 120 8.84 26.53 -14.67
C ASP A 120 9.53 25.41 -15.47
N GLU A 121 9.87 25.66 -16.75
CA GLU A 121 10.48 24.63 -17.60
C GLU A 121 11.85 24.15 -17.07
N ARG A 122 12.63 25.03 -16.44
CA ARG A 122 13.94 24.67 -15.92
C ARG A 122 13.82 23.76 -14.71
N GLU A 123 12.90 24.05 -13.80
CA GLU A 123 12.61 23.20 -12.64
C GLU A 123 11.97 21.88 -13.07
N ALA A 124 11.05 21.90 -14.03
CA ALA A 124 10.48 20.67 -14.56
C ALA A 124 11.53 19.74 -15.19
N LEU A 125 12.52 20.30 -15.91
CA LEU A 125 13.64 19.51 -16.42
C LEU A 125 14.49 18.92 -15.28
N ARG A 126 14.78 19.70 -14.24
CA ARG A 126 15.52 19.23 -13.05
C ARG A 126 14.78 18.11 -12.34
N MET A 127 13.46 18.20 -12.19
CA MET A 127 12.64 17.14 -11.60
C MET A 127 12.83 15.81 -12.32
N TRP A 128 12.89 15.81 -13.66
CA TRP A 128 13.18 14.59 -14.41
C TRP A 128 14.61 14.10 -14.20
N GLN A 129 15.59 15.00 -14.17
CA GLN A 129 17.01 14.68 -13.95
C GLN A 129 17.31 14.13 -12.54
N GLU A 130 16.46 14.45 -11.56
CA GLU A 130 16.56 13.94 -10.18
C GLU A 130 16.17 12.47 -10.05
N LEU A 131 15.43 11.93 -11.02
CA LEU A 131 15.04 10.53 -11.01
C LEU A 131 16.28 9.64 -11.17
N LYS A 132 16.41 8.63 -10.33
CA LYS A 132 17.42 7.57 -10.48
C LYS A 132 17.26 6.85 -11.82
N ALA A 133 16.02 6.76 -12.30
CA ALA A 133 15.64 6.20 -13.57
C ALA A 133 15.76 7.17 -14.76
N PHE A 134 16.24 8.41 -14.56
CA PHE A 134 16.45 9.36 -15.65
C PHE A 134 17.23 8.78 -16.85
N PRO A 135 18.25 7.90 -16.68
CA PRO A 135 18.92 7.26 -17.81
C PRO A 135 17.98 6.45 -18.72
N LEU A 136 16.82 5.99 -18.24
CA LEU A 136 15.80 5.32 -19.06
C LEU A 136 15.06 6.28 -19.99
N LEU A 137 15.15 7.60 -19.77
CA LEU A 137 14.57 8.61 -20.65
C LEU A 137 15.47 8.90 -21.85
N ASP A 138 16.75 8.50 -21.81
CA ASP A 138 17.65 8.55 -22.96
C ASP A 138 17.41 7.35 -23.90
N SER A 139 18.22 7.21 -24.94
CA SER A 139 18.16 6.09 -25.88
C SER A 139 18.51 4.79 -25.16
N PHE A 140 17.59 3.82 -25.18
CA PHE A 140 17.72 2.59 -24.39
C PHE A 140 17.13 1.40 -25.14
N ARG A 141 17.90 0.31 -25.26
CA ARG A 141 17.48 -0.98 -25.88
C ARG A 141 16.69 -0.85 -27.20
N GLY A 142 17.18 -0.02 -28.12
CA GLY A 142 16.55 0.18 -29.44
C GLY A 142 15.35 1.13 -29.45
N GLN A 143 15.00 1.73 -28.31
CA GLN A 143 14.05 2.85 -28.23
C GLN A 143 14.82 4.17 -28.25
N GLY A 144 14.32 5.14 -29.02
CA GLY A 144 14.88 6.49 -29.05
C GLY A 144 14.67 7.24 -27.73
N ALA A 145 15.45 8.30 -27.51
CA ALA A 145 15.31 9.18 -26.37
C ALA A 145 13.90 9.83 -26.32
N VAL A 146 13.39 10.08 -25.10
CA VAL A 146 12.16 10.84 -24.89
C VAL A 146 12.40 12.29 -25.27
N GLU A 147 11.40 12.91 -25.90
CA GLU A 147 11.44 14.34 -26.23
C GLU A 147 11.26 15.17 -24.94
N MET A 148 12.39 15.53 -24.33
CA MET A 148 12.41 16.16 -23.01
C MET A 148 11.71 17.52 -22.97
N LYS A 149 11.66 18.25 -24.09
CA LYS A 149 11.01 19.56 -24.12
C LYS A 149 9.49 19.42 -23.96
N ALA A 150 8.86 18.52 -24.69
CA ALA A 150 7.44 18.20 -24.59
C ALA A 150 7.10 17.65 -23.20
N LEU A 151 7.92 16.75 -22.66
CA LEU A 151 7.72 16.19 -21.33
C LEU A 151 7.77 17.27 -20.23
N THR A 152 8.75 18.16 -20.31
CA THR A 152 8.90 19.32 -19.41
C THR A 152 7.73 20.30 -19.54
N GLN A 153 7.24 20.51 -20.77
CA GLN A 153 6.10 21.38 -21.04
C GLN A 153 4.79 20.82 -20.44
N ILE A 154 4.60 19.50 -20.43
CA ILE A 154 3.47 18.85 -19.74
C ILE A 154 3.50 19.16 -18.25
N VAL A 155 4.66 19.01 -17.59
CA VAL A 155 4.81 19.33 -16.15
C VAL A 155 4.42 20.78 -15.88
N ARG A 156 4.93 21.72 -16.69
CA ARG A 156 4.57 23.15 -16.57
C ARG A 156 3.07 23.38 -16.71
N GLN A 157 2.43 22.79 -17.73
CA GLN A 157 1.00 22.95 -17.97
C GLN A 157 0.15 22.38 -16.84
N VAL A 158 0.49 21.18 -16.36
CA VAL A 158 -0.16 20.55 -15.20
C VAL A 158 0.03 21.39 -13.95
N SER A 159 1.21 21.97 -13.75
CA SER A 159 1.52 22.83 -12.62
C SER A 159 0.73 24.14 -12.63
N VAL A 160 0.63 24.80 -13.78
CA VAL A 160 -0.19 26.01 -13.95
C VAL A 160 -1.66 25.70 -13.75
N LEU A 161 -2.15 24.59 -14.33
CA LEU A 161 -3.51 24.13 -14.12
C LEU A 161 -3.81 23.93 -12.62
N ALA A 162 -2.87 23.36 -11.87
CA ALA A 162 -2.99 23.16 -10.44
C ALA A 162 -3.07 24.48 -9.64
N MET A 163 -2.45 25.56 -10.14
CA MET A 163 -2.51 26.88 -9.52
C MET A 163 -3.86 27.55 -9.73
N ASP A 164 -4.49 27.39 -10.89
CA ASP A 164 -5.80 27.97 -11.17
C ASP A 164 -6.91 27.36 -10.29
N TRP A 165 -6.66 26.18 -9.71
CA TRP A 165 -7.55 25.51 -8.76
C TRP A 165 -7.53 26.15 -7.35
N VAL A 166 -6.62 27.11 -7.08
CA VAL A 166 -6.50 27.82 -5.78
C VAL A 166 -7.58 28.89 -5.59
N VAL A 167 -8.11 29.49 -6.67
CA VAL A 167 -9.06 30.62 -6.56
C VAL A 167 -10.52 30.17 -6.32
N PHE A 168 -10.85 28.90 -6.54
CA PHE A 168 -12.25 28.44 -6.62
C PHE A 168 -12.84 27.83 -5.32
N LEU A 169 -12.10 27.82 -4.21
CA LEU A 169 -12.45 27.04 -3.00
C LEU A 169 -12.81 27.87 -1.75
N THR A 170 -13.56 28.97 -1.90
CA THR A 170 -14.15 29.68 -0.73
C THR A 170 -15.62 29.37 -0.48
N ARG A 171 -16.37 28.66 -1.34
CA ARG A 171 -17.70 28.07 -1.02
C ARG A 171 -18.27 27.34 -2.25
N ARG A 172 -18.46 26.03 -2.10
CA ARG A 172 -19.26 25.10 -2.95
C ARG A 172 -18.85 25.02 -4.43
N GLY A 173 -18.54 23.80 -4.87
CA GLY A 173 -18.14 23.51 -6.24
C GLY A 173 -19.26 23.64 -7.27
N LEU A 174 -18.90 24.18 -8.45
CA LEU A 174 -19.25 23.70 -9.79
C LEU A 174 -18.42 24.44 -10.87
N ILE A 175 -18.07 23.71 -11.94
CA ILE A 175 -17.29 24.08 -13.14
C ILE A 175 -17.97 25.17 -14.01
N LEU A 176 -17.18 26.06 -14.64
CA LEU A 176 -17.54 26.74 -15.90
C LEU A 176 -16.34 26.85 -16.86
N THR A 177 -16.59 26.62 -18.15
CA THR A 177 -15.67 26.80 -19.30
C THR A 177 -15.83 28.19 -19.93
N GLY A 178 -14.77 28.75 -20.50
CA GLY A 178 -14.84 29.91 -21.40
C GLY A 178 -13.73 29.91 -22.45
N GLY A 179 -14.08 29.60 -23.69
CA GLY A 179 -13.71 30.44 -24.83
C GLY A 179 -14.90 31.37 -25.11
N ASN A 180 -14.64 32.58 -25.59
CA ASN A 180 -15.59 33.69 -25.77
C ASN A 180 -16.96 33.29 -26.38
N ASP A 181 -17.92 32.87 -25.55
CA ASP A 181 -19.32 33.32 -25.53
C ASP A 181 -20.14 32.52 -24.49
N MET A 182 -20.90 33.25 -23.66
CA MET A 182 -21.74 32.72 -22.59
C MET A 182 -23.16 32.33 -23.08
N ARG A 183 -23.69 31.16 -22.67
CA ARG A 183 -25.02 30.93 -22.02
C ARG A 183 -25.31 29.42 -21.75
N PRO A 184 -26.20 29.07 -20.77
CA PRO A 184 -25.96 27.96 -19.84
C PRO A 184 -26.91 26.76 -19.95
N ARG A 185 -26.41 25.53 -19.75
CA ARG A 185 -27.18 24.38 -19.22
C ARG A 185 -26.27 23.44 -18.40
N PHE A 186 -26.66 23.19 -17.14
CA PHE A 186 -26.01 22.37 -16.11
C PHE A 186 -26.07 20.85 -16.41
N LEU A 187 -24.99 20.08 -16.14
CA LEU A 187 -25.01 18.83 -15.33
C LEU A 187 -23.59 18.25 -15.07
N VAL A 188 -23.19 18.24 -13.77
CA VAL A 188 -22.39 17.26 -12.98
C VAL A 188 -21.19 16.53 -13.62
N PHE A 189 -19.96 16.81 -13.15
CA PHE A 189 -18.81 15.87 -13.22
C PHE A 189 -17.84 15.99 -12.03
N SER A 190 -17.51 14.87 -11.40
CA SER A 190 -16.44 14.69 -10.40
C SER A 190 -15.74 13.35 -10.60
N VAL A 191 -14.58 13.27 -11.26
CA VAL A 191 -13.69 12.10 -11.17
C VAL A 191 -12.24 12.54 -11.09
N LEU A 192 -11.58 11.94 -10.11
CA LEU A 192 -10.18 11.97 -9.69
C LEU A 192 -9.17 11.88 -10.85
N VAL A 193 -8.09 12.67 -10.70
CA VAL A 193 -6.87 12.70 -11.49
C VAL A 193 -6.22 11.31 -11.57
N LEU A 194 -6.21 10.73 -12.76
CA LEU A 194 -5.20 9.76 -13.23
C LEU A 194 -5.10 9.92 -14.76
N LEU A 195 -3.89 10.25 -15.22
CA LEU A 195 -3.40 10.30 -16.61
C LEU A 195 -3.95 11.42 -17.52
N VAL A 196 -3.20 12.53 -17.60
CA VAL A 196 -3.13 13.32 -18.83
C VAL A 196 -1.94 12.82 -19.65
N ALA A 197 -2.18 11.89 -20.56
CA ALA A 197 -1.30 11.63 -21.69
C ALA A 197 -1.91 12.31 -22.93
N GLY A 198 -1.63 13.60 -23.10
CA GLY A 198 -1.88 14.29 -24.36
C GLY A 198 -0.84 13.86 -25.39
N MET A 199 -1.27 13.14 -26.42
CA MET A 199 -0.42 12.66 -27.51
C MET A 199 0.05 13.83 -28.38
N VAL A 200 1.36 14.06 -28.49
CA VAL A 200 1.98 14.88 -29.54
C VAL A 200 2.53 13.94 -30.61
N TRP A 201 2.05 14.08 -31.85
CA TRP A 201 2.57 13.38 -33.03
C TRP A 201 3.56 14.29 -33.77
N LEU A 202 4.76 13.80 -34.06
CA LEU A 202 5.65 14.37 -35.09
C LEU A 202 6.27 13.22 -35.91
N SER A 203 5.79 13.07 -37.14
CA SER A 203 6.43 12.26 -38.19
C SER A 203 7.62 13.00 -38.76
N GLY A 204 8.76 12.31 -38.92
CA GLY A 204 9.97 12.87 -39.49
C GLY A 204 9.95 13.01 -41.02
N CYS A 205 10.83 13.87 -41.53
CA CYS A 205 11.42 13.79 -42.86
C CYS A 205 12.91 14.14 -42.75
N GLY A 206 13.76 13.36 -43.42
CA GLY A 206 15.20 13.29 -43.17
C GLY A 206 16.08 14.25 -44.00
N GLY A 207 17.38 13.98 -43.95
CA GLY A 207 18.39 14.65 -44.77
C GLY A 207 19.80 14.50 -44.19
N ALA A 208 20.68 13.82 -44.93
CA ALA A 208 22.05 13.44 -44.59
C ALA A 208 23.05 14.62 -44.58
N GLY A 209 24.27 14.38 -44.02
CA GLY A 209 25.47 15.09 -44.49
C GLY A 209 26.55 15.40 -43.44
N THR A 210 27.49 14.46 -43.29
CA THR A 210 28.96 14.65 -43.28
C THR A 210 29.68 15.65 -42.36
N GLN A 211 30.61 15.06 -41.58
CA GLN A 211 32.03 15.41 -41.37
C GLN A 211 32.44 16.67 -40.59
N GLY A 212 33.42 16.46 -39.68
CA GLY A 212 34.51 17.42 -39.46
C GLY A 212 34.93 17.65 -38.02
N SER A 213 35.91 16.86 -37.56
CA SER A 213 37.11 17.24 -36.76
C SER A 213 37.07 18.42 -35.77
N GLY A 214 37.63 18.22 -34.57
CA GLY A 214 38.20 19.33 -33.80
C GLY A 214 38.51 19.03 -32.33
N GLU A 215 39.78 19.14 -31.98
CA GLU A 215 40.44 18.87 -30.70
C GLU A 215 40.04 19.74 -29.47
N SER A 216 40.17 19.08 -28.31
CA SER A 216 40.92 19.45 -27.07
C SER A 216 40.69 20.75 -26.29
N ALA A 217 40.78 20.54 -24.96
CA ALA A 217 41.29 21.43 -23.90
C ALA A 217 40.52 22.75 -23.64
N GLY A 218 40.26 23.20 -22.42
CA GLY A 218 40.75 22.89 -21.08
C GLY A 218 40.36 24.07 -20.17
N GLY A 219 40.48 23.90 -18.86
CA GLY A 219 40.56 25.02 -17.92
C GLY A 219 39.34 25.26 -17.02
N LYS A 220 39.51 24.90 -15.73
CA LYS A 220 38.84 25.57 -14.60
C LYS A 220 39.31 27.04 -14.51
N PRO A 221 38.65 27.90 -13.71
CA PRO A 221 39.07 27.98 -12.31
C PRO A 221 37.91 27.97 -11.30
N ALA A 222 38.28 27.54 -10.09
CA ALA A 222 37.50 27.67 -8.87
C ALA A 222 37.43 29.12 -8.39
N GLN A 223 36.39 29.45 -7.63
CA GLN A 223 36.44 30.51 -6.63
C GLN A 223 35.49 30.23 -5.46
N GLU A 224 35.87 30.79 -4.33
CA GLU A 224 35.74 30.28 -2.97
C GLU A 224 34.41 30.57 -2.27
N ALA A 225 34.24 29.81 -1.19
CA ALA A 225 33.21 29.91 -0.18
C ALA A 225 33.21 31.25 0.58
N GLN A 226 32.03 31.68 1.00
CA GLN A 226 31.86 32.47 2.22
C GLN A 226 30.72 31.90 3.06
N SER A 227 31.09 31.54 4.28
CA SER A 227 30.25 31.17 5.41
C SER A 227 29.59 32.40 6.03
N GLY A 228 28.37 32.24 6.52
CA GLY A 228 27.70 33.20 7.38
C GLY A 228 26.74 32.46 8.30
N GLY A 229 27.16 32.22 9.54
CA GLY A 229 26.30 31.72 10.62
C GLY A 229 25.60 32.87 11.33
N VAL A 230 24.41 32.61 11.88
CA VAL A 230 23.80 33.41 12.94
C VAL A 230 23.13 32.46 13.93
N GLU A 231 23.64 32.47 15.16
CA GLU A 231 22.98 31.95 16.36
C GLU A 231 21.95 32.97 16.88
N GLY A 232 20.86 32.47 17.49
CA GLY A 232 19.96 33.26 18.33
C GLY A 232 19.26 32.36 19.36
N LYS A 233 19.56 32.55 20.65
CA LYS A 233 18.93 31.88 21.79
C LYS A 233 17.75 32.70 22.34
N GLY A 234 16.58 32.04 22.44
CA GLY A 234 15.59 32.00 23.54
C GLY A 234 14.91 33.25 24.12
N GLU A 235 13.57 33.22 24.22
CA GLU A 235 12.86 33.24 25.52
C GLU A 235 11.39 32.71 25.43
N PRO A 236 10.80 32.24 26.56
CA PRO A 236 9.61 31.37 26.60
C PRO A 236 8.29 32.09 26.95
N GLY A 237 7.17 31.44 26.64
CA GLY A 237 5.88 31.68 27.30
C GLY A 237 4.83 32.41 26.47
N ALA A 238 4.10 31.67 25.63
CA ALA A 238 2.71 31.99 25.32
C ALA A 238 1.94 30.67 25.24
N THR A 239 1.08 30.44 26.23
CA THR A 239 0.02 29.43 26.23
C THR A 239 -0.77 29.52 24.93
N GLN A 240 -0.50 28.60 24.01
CA GLN A 240 -1.34 28.42 22.83
C GLN A 240 -2.57 27.62 23.23
N THR A 241 -3.71 28.30 23.30
CA THR A 241 -5.01 27.63 23.20
C THR A 241 -5.03 26.86 21.86
N PRO A 242 -5.40 25.57 21.82
CA PRO A 242 -5.30 24.79 20.60
C PRO A 242 -6.26 25.34 19.56
N SER A 243 -5.73 25.86 18.45
CA SER A 243 -6.53 26.06 17.24
C SER A 243 -6.91 24.68 16.72
N GLY A 244 -8.21 24.37 16.64
CA GLY A 244 -8.74 23.09 16.19
C GLY A 244 -8.43 22.77 14.73
N GLY A 245 -7.19 22.39 14.44
CA GLY A 245 -6.77 21.74 13.19
C GLY A 245 -6.96 20.23 13.28
N ARG A 246 -7.16 19.58 12.14
CA ARG A 246 -7.14 18.10 12.06
C ARG A 246 -5.68 17.62 12.11
N THR A 247 -5.42 16.60 12.92
CA THR A 247 -4.12 15.92 13.01
C THR A 247 -4.07 14.85 11.93
N THR A 248 -3.07 14.86 11.06
CA THR A 248 -2.93 13.82 10.04
C THR A 248 -1.88 12.79 10.48
N LEU A 249 -2.22 11.51 10.44
CA LEU A 249 -1.32 10.39 10.71
C LEU A 249 -1.21 9.50 9.47
N THR A 250 -0.02 9.00 9.20
CA THR A 250 0.21 7.92 8.23
C THR A 250 0.25 6.59 8.96
N TYR A 251 -0.54 5.63 8.47
CA TYR A 251 -0.65 4.27 9.00
C TYR A 251 -0.08 3.28 7.97
N VAL A 252 1.14 2.81 8.19
CA VAL A 252 1.78 1.79 7.34
C VAL A 252 1.32 0.39 7.71
N THR A 253 1.06 -0.44 6.70
CA THR A 253 0.53 -1.80 6.89
C THR A 253 1.05 -2.77 5.81
N ASN A 254 0.65 -4.03 5.89
CA ASN A 254 1.00 -5.07 4.92
C ASN A 254 0.38 -4.79 3.55
N PRO A 255 0.75 -5.54 2.48
CA PRO A 255 0.17 -5.37 1.16
C PRO A 255 -1.36 -5.45 1.16
N ALA A 256 -1.98 -4.80 0.19
CA ALA A 256 -3.40 -4.94 -0.07
C ALA A 256 -3.80 -6.41 -0.27
N GLY A 257 -4.98 -6.79 0.22
CA GLY A 257 -5.46 -8.17 0.24
C GLY A 257 -5.03 -8.98 1.48
N SER A 258 -4.22 -8.39 2.38
CA SER A 258 -3.98 -8.94 3.71
C SER A 258 -5.08 -8.55 4.71
N ASP A 259 -5.24 -9.37 5.74
CA ASP A 259 -6.03 -9.07 6.95
C ASP A 259 -5.56 -7.79 7.67
N TYR A 260 -4.25 -7.58 7.79
CA TYR A 260 -3.68 -6.35 8.36
C TYR A 260 -4.07 -5.08 7.61
N TYR A 261 -4.09 -5.12 6.26
CA TYR A 261 -4.54 -4.00 5.45
C TYR A 261 -6.02 -3.69 5.70
N THR A 262 -6.87 -4.73 5.74
CA THR A 262 -8.29 -4.59 6.10
C THR A 262 -8.46 -3.95 7.47
N VAL A 263 -7.68 -4.37 8.48
CA VAL A 263 -7.69 -3.77 9.82
C VAL A 263 -7.32 -2.29 9.75
N ALA A 264 -6.21 -1.94 9.10
CA ALA A 264 -5.73 -0.56 9.04
C ALA A 264 -6.76 0.37 8.37
N VAL A 265 -7.38 -0.06 7.27
CA VAL A 265 -8.44 0.70 6.58
C VAL A 265 -9.67 0.87 7.47
N GLY A 266 -10.16 -0.20 8.10
CA GLY A 266 -11.35 -0.12 8.96
C GLY A 266 -11.13 0.81 10.16
N GLN A 267 -9.98 0.67 10.83
CA GLN A 267 -9.60 1.53 11.94
C GLN A 267 -9.43 2.99 11.52
N ALA A 268 -8.75 3.24 10.39
CA ALA A 268 -8.57 4.59 9.84
C ALA A 268 -9.90 5.29 9.55
N GLN A 269 -10.86 4.58 8.93
CA GLN A 269 -12.18 5.12 8.60
C GLN A 269 -12.97 5.50 9.86
N VAL A 270 -13.00 4.61 10.87
CA VAL A 270 -13.74 4.85 12.11
C VAL A 270 -13.12 5.98 12.91
N VAL A 271 -11.78 6.00 13.07
CA VAL A 271 -11.09 7.10 13.77
C VAL A 271 -11.33 8.44 13.08
N SER A 272 -11.17 8.50 11.75
CA SER A 272 -11.30 9.76 11.00
C SER A 272 -12.73 10.33 11.02
N ARG A 273 -13.73 9.46 11.17
CA ARG A 273 -15.14 9.83 11.29
C ARG A 273 -15.48 10.46 12.65
N HIS A 274 -14.90 9.94 13.73
CA HIS A 274 -15.28 10.28 15.10
C HIS A 274 -14.31 11.22 15.82
N THR A 275 -13.20 11.55 15.19
CA THR A 275 -12.17 12.41 15.78
C THR A 275 -11.71 13.48 14.80
N ASN A 276 -10.85 14.38 15.26
CA ASN A 276 -10.12 15.32 14.41
C ASN A 276 -8.82 14.69 13.87
N ILE A 277 -8.67 13.37 13.90
CA ILE A 277 -7.48 12.67 13.41
C ILE A 277 -7.78 12.07 12.05
N ASP A 278 -7.16 12.56 10.99
CA ASP A 278 -7.21 11.94 9.66
C ASP A 278 -6.11 10.89 9.52
N ILE A 279 -6.47 9.67 9.11
CA ILE A 279 -5.50 8.59 8.93
C ILE A 279 -5.37 8.21 7.46
N ASN A 280 -4.15 8.33 6.92
CA ASN A 280 -3.79 7.87 5.59
C ASN A 280 -3.13 6.49 5.66
N VAL A 281 -3.80 5.45 5.16
CA VAL A 281 -3.26 4.09 5.14
C VAL A 281 -2.31 3.91 3.95
N GLN A 282 -1.13 3.35 4.21
CA GLN A 282 -0.11 3.08 3.20
C GLN A 282 0.34 1.61 3.26
N PRO A 283 0.05 0.79 2.24
CA PRO A 283 0.59 -0.56 2.19
C PRO A 283 2.10 -0.53 1.95
N THR A 284 2.79 -1.53 2.49
CA THR A 284 4.23 -1.76 2.31
C THR A 284 4.47 -3.15 1.75
N PRO A 285 5.66 -3.47 1.20
CA PRO A 285 5.98 -4.82 0.75
C PRO A 285 5.99 -5.89 1.87
N GLY A 286 6.03 -5.48 3.15
CA GLY A 286 6.00 -6.39 4.29
C GLY A 286 6.46 -5.71 5.59
N PRO A 287 6.30 -6.38 6.76
CA PRO A 287 6.57 -5.80 8.07
C PRO A 287 8.02 -5.36 8.30
N ALA A 288 8.99 -5.91 7.58
CA ALA A 288 10.40 -5.57 7.75
C ALA A 288 10.74 -4.10 7.44
N THR A 289 9.94 -3.41 6.62
CA THR A 289 10.20 -2.01 6.25
C THR A 289 9.53 -1.00 7.21
N MET A 290 8.51 -1.43 7.95
CA MET A 290 7.68 -0.54 8.76
C MET A 290 8.43 0.15 9.91
N PRO A 291 9.33 -0.53 10.67
CA PRO A 291 10.07 0.12 11.76
C PRO A 291 10.90 1.32 11.28
N GLY A 292 11.53 1.22 10.10
CA GLY A 292 12.30 2.31 9.52
C GLY A 292 11.44 3.53 9.19
N LEU A 293 10.29 3.33 8.54
CA LEU A 293 9.33 4.39 8.18
C LEU A 293 8.72 5.07 9.41
N VAL A 294 8.42 4.29 10.44
CA VAL A 294 7.88 4.81 11.70
C VAL A 294 8.96 5.58 12.49
N ALA A 295 10.20 5.08 12.48
CA ALA A 295 11.32 5.74 13.15
C ALA A 295 11.79 7.03 12.45
N SER A 296 11.68 7.13 11.13
CA SER A 296 12.00 8.35 10.37
C SER A 296 10.93 9.43 10.50
N GLY A 297 9.75 9.08 11.02
CA GLY A 297 8.59 9.97 11.09
C GLY A 297 7.78 10.06 9.80
N GLU A 298 8.11 9.26 8.78
CA GLU A 298 7.30 9.12 7.55
C GLU A 298 5.94 8.46 7.84
N ALA A 299 5.89 7.61 8.88
CA ALA A 299 4.69 7.00 9.41
C ALA A 299 4.57 7.20 10.93
N GLN A 300 3.34 7.20 11.45
CA GLN A 300 3.06 7.33 12.89
C GLN A 300 2.43 6.07 13.47
N LEU A 301 1.74 5.28 12.64
CA LEU A 301 1.04 4.07 13.06
C LEU A 301 1.47 2.89 12.19
N ALA A 302 1.46 1.71 12.79
CA ALA A 302 1.70 0.46 12.10
C ALA A 302 0.94 -0.71 12.76
N ASN A 303 0.78 -1.80 12.03
CA ASN A 303 0.30 -3.07 12.57
C ASN A 303 1.10 -4.24 12.02
N GLY A 304 1.18 -5.30 12.80
CA GLY A 304 1.88 -6.51 12.39
C GLY A 304 1.78 -7.61 13.42
N ALA A 305 2.33 -8.77 13.10
CA ALA A 305 2.45 -9.88 14.02
C ALA A 305 3.30 -9.47 15.22
N GLY A 306 2.87 -9.81 16.43
CA GLY A 306 3.56 -9.44 17.68
C GLY A 306 5.02 -9.90 17.70
N TYR A 307 5.31 -11.05 17.07
CA TYR A 307 6.68 -11.51 16.86
C TYR A 307 7.54 -10.51 16.06
N ASN A 308 7.03 -9.95 14.95
CA ASN A 308 7.77 -8.96 14.17
C ASN A 308 7.97 -7.64 14.91
N VAL A 309 6.97 -7.23 15.69
CA VAL A 309 7.05 -6.00 16.50
C VAL A 309 8.10 -6.17 17.61
N TRP A 310 8.18 -7.36 18.21
CA TRP A 310 9.24 -7.72 19.16
C TRP A 310 10.62 -7.77 18.51
N GLU A 311 10.78 -8.41 17.35
CA GLU A 311 12.04 -8.44 16.61
C GLU A 311 12.56 -7.02 16.34
N ALA A 312 11.67 -6.13 15.89
CA ALA A 312 11.99 -4.73 15.67
C ALA A 312 12.37 -4.01 16.97
N TYR A 313 11.64 -4.24 18.05
CA TYR A 313 11.94 -3.63 19.34
C TYR A 313 13.32 -4.04 19.87
N GLN A 314 13.67 -5.32 19.77
CA GLN A 314 14.93 -5.88 20.26
C GLN A 314 16.10 -5.74 19.28
N GLY A 315 15.84 -5.47 18.00
CA GLY A 315 16.87 -5.41 16.97
C GLY A 315 17.44 -6.78 16.61
N VAL A 316 16.60 -7.82 16.63
CA VAL A 316 16.98 -9.20 16.32
C VAL A 316 16.24 -9.70 15.07
N GLY A 317 16.72 -10.82 14.52
CA GLY A 317 16.05 -11.52 13.43
C GLY A 317 15.91 -10.66 12.18
N SER A 318 14.69 -10.19 11.91
CA SER A 318 14.36 -9.41 10.72
C SER A 318 14.83 -7.95 10.75
N ALA A 319 15.09 -7.39 11.93
CA ALA A 319 15.53 -6.02 12.11
C ALA A 319 17.05 -5.88 11.98
N ASP A 320 17.49 -4.77 11.39
CA ASP A 320 18.90 -4.39 11.23
C ASP A 320 19.51 -3.75 12.49
N LYS A 321 18.65 -3.17 13.33
CA LYS A 321 18.97 -2.49 14.59
C LYS A 321 17.75 -2.47 15.52
N PRO A 322 17.91 -2.22 16.82
CA PRO A 322 16.78 -2.07 17.73
C PRO A 322 16.00 -0.77 17.50
N TYR A 323 14.69 -0.83 17.68
CA TYR A 323 13.75 0.29 17.62
C TYR A 323 13.06 0.49 18.99
N PRO A 324 13.78 1.01 20.01
CA PRO A 324 13.28 1.09 21.40
C PRO A 324 12.15 2.10 21.59
N MET A 325 11.86 2.94 20.57
CA MET A 325 10.74 3.85 20.57
C MET A 325 9.40 3.15 20.36
N ILE A 326 9.35 1.89 19.88
CA ILE A 326 8.09 1.21 19.59
C ILE A 326 7.19 1.13 20.84
N ARG A 327 5.92 1.47 20.67
CA ARG A 327 4.87 1.38 21.69
C ARG A 327 3.62 0.73 21.13
N ALA A 328 3.05 -0.25 21.83
CA ALA A 328 1.74 -0.82 21.49
C ALA A 328 0.61 0.18 21.82
N LEU A 329 -0.36 0.30 20.93
CA LEU A 329 -1.64 0.96 21.19
C LEU A 329 -2.67 -0.06 21.65
N GLN A 330 -2.72 -1.22 21.02
CA GLN A 330 -3.74 -2.24 21.25
C GLN A 330 -3.25 -3.63 20.80
N ALA A 331 -3.55 -4.67 21.59
CA ALA A 331 -3.47 -6.06 21.14
C ALA A 331 -4.64 -6.38 20.20
N GLY A 332 -4.35 -7.08 19.10
CA GLY A 332 -5.29 -7.38 18.04
C GLY A 332 -5.69 -8.85 17.94
N HIS A 333 -6.23 -9.20 16.78
CA HIS A 333 -6.61 -10.56 16.42
C HIS A 333 -5.44 -11.54 16.42
N ASP A 334 -5.73 -12.83 16.59
CA ASP A 334 -4.77 -13.88 16.30
C ASP A 334 -4.55 -13.98 14.78
N THR A 335 -3.29 -13.83 14.36
CA THR A 335 -2.88 -14.10 12.98
C THR A 335 -2.45 -15.56 12.87
N LEU A 336 -3.09 -16.27 11.96
CA LEU A 336 -2.94 -17.71 11.77
C LEU A 336 -2.11 -18.00 10.51
N PHE A 337 -1.00 -18.71 10.65
CA PHE A 337 -0.12 -19.07 9.53
C PHE A 337 -0.14 -20.57 9.29
N ALA A 338 -0.12 -20.98 8.03
CA ALA A 338 0.00 -22.38 7.66
C ALA A 338 0.62 -22.56 6.27
N PHE A 339 1.05 -23.80 6.01
CA PHE A 339 1.20 -24.28 4.65
C PHE A 339 -0.16 -24.50 3.99
N ILE A 340 -0.35 -23.86 2.83
CA ILE A 340 -1.57 -23.92 2.03
C ILE A 340 -1.25 -24.58 0.70
N THR A 341 -2.06 -25.57 0.31
CA THR A 341 -1.98 -26.26 -0.98
C THR A 341 -3.37 -26.34 -1.63
N THR A 342 -3.50 -27.07 -2.73
CA THR A 342 -4.80 -27.35 -3.37
C THR A 342 -5.07 -28.86 -3.37
N GLU A 343 -6.34 -29.27 -3.45
CA GLU A 343 -6.66 -30.71 -3.55
C GLU A 343 -6.03 -31.39 -4.77
N ALA A 344 -5.73 -30.64 -5.83
CA ALA A 344 -5.12 -31.16 -7.06
C ALA A 344 -3.69 -31.67 -6.87
N THR A 345 -2.96 -31.20 -5.85
CA THR A 345 -1.58 -31.66 -5.58
C THR A 345 -1.55 -33.04 -4.92
N GLY A 346 -2.64 -33.44 -4.25
CA GLY A 346 -2.69 -34.66 -3.45
C GLY A 346 -1.96 -34.58 -2.10
N ILE A 347 -1.31 -33.45 -1.78
CA ILE A 347 -0.57 -33.22 -0.53
C ILE A 347 -1.58 -33.04 0.62
N LYS A 348 -1.43 -33.80 1.71
CA LYS A 348 -2.37 -33.79 2.84
C LYS A 348 -1.73 -33.40 4.18
N THR A 349 -0.44 -33.62 4.32
CA THR A 349 0.34 -33.33 5.52
C THR A 349 1.61 -32.56 5.16
N ILE A 350 2.24 -31.92 6.15
CA ILE A 350 3.54 -31.26 5.94
C ILE A 350 4.60 -32.29 5.52
N ALA A 351 4.55 -33.53 6.00
CA ALA A 351 5.44 -34.62 5.58
C ALA A 351 5.35 -34.93 4.08
N ASP A 352 4.16 -34.78 3.48
CA ASP A 352 3.93 -35.02 2.04
C ASP A 352 4.59 -33.96 1.15
N THR A 353 5.12 -32.87 1.71
CA THR A 353 5.85 -31.84 0.94
C THR A 353 7.23 -32.30 0.47
N LYS A 354 7.68 -33.47 0.89
CA LYS A 354 8.94 -34.07 0.44
C LYS A 354 8.96 -34.23 -1.08
N GLY A 355 9.97 -33.66 -1.73
CA GLY A 355 10.15 -33.66 -3.18
C GLY A 355 9.36 -32.57 -3.92
N HIS A 356 8.56 -31.77 -3.21
CA HIS A 356 7.72 -30.73 -3.80
C HIS A 356 8.32 -29.34 -3.67
N LYS A 357 7.73 -28.40 -4.41
CA LYS A 357 8.04 -26.96 -4.39
C LYS A 357 7.18 -26.26 -3.35
N VAL A 358 7.84 -25.62 -2.40
CA VAL A 358 7.20 -24.94 -1.27
C VAL A 358 7.71 -23.52 -1.17
N THR A 359 6.81 -22.55 -1.18
CA THR A 359 7.17 -21.13 -1.01
C THR A 359 7.16 -20.76 0.46
N THR A 360 8.34 -20.52 1.03
CA THR A 360 8.52 -20.00 2.41
C THR A 360 9.46 -18.80 2.46
N ASP A 361 10.22 -18.50 1.40
CA ASP A 361 11.17 -17.40 1.42
C ASP A 361 10.52 -16.08 0.95
N TYR A 362 10.31 -15.19 1.91
CA TYR A 362 9.72 -13.87 1.73
C TYR A 362 10.65 -12.79 2.31
N PRO A 363 11.39 -12.04 1.48
CA PRO A 363 12.33 -11.03 1.97
C PRO A 363 11.70 -9.99 2.92
N GLY A 364 10.45 -9.57 2.64
CA GLY A 364 9.71 -8.61 3.46
C GLY A 364 9.05 -9.21 4.70
N MET A 365 9.01 -10.54 4.83
CA MET A 365 8.28 -11.27 5.88
C MET A 365 9.11 -12.42 6.44
N ARG A 366 10.28 -12.08 7.00
CA ARG A 366 11.28 -13.06 7.50
C ARG A 366 10.76 -14.00 8.59
N LEU A 367 9.66 -13.65 9.27
CA LEU A 367 8.93 -14.56 10.17
C LEU A 367 8.62 -15.89 9.46
N LEU A 368 8.08 -15.83 8.24
CA LEU A 368 7.74 -17.04 7.48
C LEU A 368 8.97 -17.75 6.90
N SER A 369 10.03 -16.99 6.56
CA SER A 369 11.32 -17.57 6.18
C SER A 369 12.01 -18.33 7.33
N THR A 370 11.53 -18.15 8.57
CA THR A 370 12.02 -18.88 9.77
C THR A 370 11.05 -19.99 10.15
N LEU A 371 9.77 -19.65 10.29
CA LEU A 371 8.71 -20.56 10.72
C LEU A 371 8.52 -21.73 9.74
N GLY A 372 8.49 -21.49 8.43
CA GLY A 372 8.30 -22.55 7.43
C GLY A 372 9.39 -23.64 7.49
N PRO A 373 10.68 -23.27 7.46
CA PRO A 373 11.77 -24.20 7.71
C PRO A 373 11.71 -24.96 9.03
N LEU A 374 11.28 -24.32 10.13
CA LEU A 374 11.12 -24.98 11.44
C LEU A 374 9.98 -26.00 11.42
N GLU A 375 8.85 -25.65 10.84
CA GLU A 375 7.73 -26.57 10.67
C GLU A 375 8.16 -27.78 9.82
N LEU A 376 8.84 -27.58 8.69
CA LEU A 376 9.39 -28.68 7.87
C LEU A 376 10.32 -29.60 8.69
N LYS A 377 11.24 -29.03 9.47
CA LYS A 377 12.14 -29.78 10.35
C LYS A 377 11.40 -30.58 11.42
N ALA A 378 10.29 -30.08 11.94
CA ALA A 378 9.47 -30.80 12.92
C ALA A 378 8.84 -32.09 12.35
N TYR A 379 8.74 -32.20 11.02
CA TYR A 379 8.38 -33.42 10.28
C TYR A 379 9.60 -34.19 9.74
N GLY A 380 10.81 -33.82 10.14
CA GLY A 380 12.06 -34.48 9.72
C GLY A 380 12.45 -34.20 8.26
N LEU A 381 11.99 -33.08 7.70
CA LEU A 381 12.35 -32.65 6.34
C LEU A 381 13.43 -31.56 6.41
N GLU A 382 14.49 -31.72 5.63
CA GLU A 382 15.54 -30.70 5.48
C GLU A 382 15.19 -29.71 4.36
N PRO A 383 14.92 -28.42 4.66
CA PRO A 383 14.65 -27.40 3.65
C PRO A 383 15.83 -27.25 2.68
N GLY A 384 15.54 -27.23 1.38
CA GLY A 384 16.55 -27.17 0.31
C GLY A 384 17.16 -28.51 -0.09
N LYS A 385 16.95 -29.58 0.71
CA LYS A 385 17.38 -30.95 0.40
C LYS A 385 16.20 -31.87 0.13
N ASP A 386 15.29 -31.99 1.10
CA ASP A 386 14.07 -32.81 0.96
C ASP A 386 12.93 -32.03 0.31
N VAL A 387 12.96 -30.68 0.40
CA VAL A 387 11.92 -29.79 -0.13
C VAL A 387 12.56 -28.66 -0.91
N THR A 388 12.02 -28.35 -2.10
CA THR A 388 12.52 -27.23 -2.92
C THR A 388 11.91 -25.92 -2.43
N ILE A 389 12.72 -25.08 -1.78
CA ILE A 389 12.25 -23.79 -1.27
C ILE A 389 12.21 -22.77 -2.41
N LEU A 390 11.03 -22.21 -2.64
CA LEU A 390 10.82 -21.10 -3.56
C LEU A 390 10.75 -19.77 -2.82
N LYS A 391 11.15 -18.73 -3.55
CA LYS A 391 11.09 -17.34 -3.14
C LYS A 391 9.94 -16.62 -3.83
N ALA A 392 9.21 -15.81 -3.09
CA ALA A 392 8.22 -14.89 -3.63
C ALA A 392 8.39 -13.50 -3.02
N GLU A 393 7.86 -12.49 -3.71
CA GLU A 393 7.94 -11.10 -3.26
C GLU A 393 7.18 -10.89 -1.94
N ASN A 394 6.00 -11.49 -1.82
CA ASN A 394 5.13 -11.46 -0.64
C ASN A 394 4.16 -12.66 -0.67
N THR A 395 3.39 -12.84 0.40
CA THR A 395 2.42 -13.93 0.54
C THR A 395 1.31 -13.89 -0.51
N SER A 396 0.84 -12.70 -0.89
CA SER A 396 -0.19 -12.54 -1.94
C SER A 396 0.28 -13.06 -3.29
N LYS A 397 1.55 -12.80 -3.64
CA LYS A 397 2.18 -13.32 -4.85
C LYS A 397 2.32 -14.85 -4.80
N ALA A 398 2.64 -15.42 -3.63
CA ALA A 398 2.74 -16.87 -3.46
C ALA A 398 1.39 -17.58 -3.55
N LEU A 399 0.31 -16.99 -3.01
CA LEU A 399 -1.05 -17.50 -3.19
C LEU A 399 -1.49 -17.45 -4.66
N GLN A 400 -1.09 -16.41 -5.41
CA GLN A 400 -1.29 -16.36 -6.85
C GLN A 400 -0.47 -17.44 -7.58
N ASP A 401 0.80 -17.63 -7.24
CA ASP A 401 1.63 -18.69 -7.82
C ASP A 401 1.03 -20.08 -7.57
N LEU A 402 0.41 -20.29 -6.40
CA LEU A 402 -0.30 -21.51 -6.07
C LEU A 402 -1.53 -21.70 -6.97
N ALA A 403 -2.31 -20.64 -7.21
CA ALA A 403 -3.45 -20.68 -8.14
C ALA A 403 -3.03 -21.01 -9.58
N GLU A 404 -1.86 -20.52 -10.00
CA GLU A 404 -1.32 -20.69 -11.35
C GLU A 404 -0.47 -21.98 -11.50
N GLY A 405 -0.34 -22.79 -10.43
CA GLY A 405 0.46 -24.02 -10.44
C GLY A 405 1.97 -23.79 -10.55
N ARG A 406 2.46 -22.59 -10.25
CA ARG A 406 3.90 -22.27 -10.24
C ARG A 406 4.59 -22.72 -8.94
N THR A 407 3.83 -22.85 -7.86
CA THR A 407 4.23 -23.54 -6.62
C THR A 407 3.16 -24.54 -6.22
N GLU A 408 3.53 -25.58 -5.46
CA GLU A 408 2.60 -26.64 -5.03
C GLU A 408 2.09 -26.39 -3.61
N VAL A 409 2.87 -25.69 -2.79
CA VAL A 409 2.51 -25.28 -1.43
C VAL A 409 3.06 -23.88 -1.18
N ALA A 410 2.28 -23.03 -0.53
CA ALA A 410 2.72 -21.71 -0.09
C ALA A 410 2.43 -21.53 1.40
N MET A 411 3.41 -21.06 2.15
CA MET A 411 3.18 -20.66 3.53
C MET A 411 2.64 -19.23 3.57
N ALA A 412 1.46 -19.01 4.14
CA ALA A 412 0.83 -17.70 4.21
C ALA A 412 -0.16 -17.61 5.39
N SER A 413 -0.72 -16.42 5.61
CA SER A 413 -1.87 -16.27 6.50
C SER A 413 -3.08 -16.98 5.89
N VAL A 414 -3.88 -17.64 6.74
CA VAL A 414 -5.17 -18.21 6.36
C VAL A 414 -6.32 -17.21 6.49
N GLN A 415 -6.01 -15.93 6.67
CA GLN A 415 -6.96 -14.83 6.82
C GLN A 415 -6.74 -13.77 5.75
N GLY A 416 -7.84 -13.10 5.35
CA GLY A 416 -7.83 -11.92 4.48
C GLY A 416 -8.30 -12.18 3.04
N PRO A 417 -8.59 -11.11 2.28
CA PRO A 417 -9.24 -11.22 0.97
C PRO A 417 -8.49 -12.09 -0.04
N LYS A 418 -7.14 -12.17 0.04
CA LYS A 418 -6.37 -12.91 -0.96
C LYS A 418 -6.53 -14.42 -0.86
N ILE A 419 -6.65 -14.96 0.36
CA ILE A 419 -6.92 -16.39 0.55
C ILE A 419 -8.37 -16.74 0.17
N GLU A 420 -9.32 -15.82 0.39
CA GLU A 420 -10.71 -15.96 -0.05
C GLU A 420 -10.81 -15.97 -1.59
N GLU A 421 -10.08 -15.08 -2.25
CA GLU A 421 -9.96 -15.05 -3.71
C GLU A 421 -9.41 -16.38 -4.23
N LEU A 422 -8.35 -16.91 -3.61
CA LEU A 422 -7.80 -18.22 -3.98
C LEU A 422 -8.84 -19.34 -3.79
N ALA A 423 -9.49 -19.39 -2.62
CA ALA A 423 -10.49 -20.39 -2.31
C ALA A 423 -11.73 -20.36 -3.22
N SER A 424 -12.03 -19.19 -3.81
CA SER A 424 -13.09 -19.07 -4.81
C SER A 424 -12.73 -19.70 -6.16
N LYS A 425 -11.43 -19.86 -6.46
CA LYS A 425 -10.90 -20.36 -7.73
C LYS A 425 -10.53 -21.84 -7.68
N VAL A 426 -10.01 -22.30 -6.54
CA VAL A 426 -9.52 -23.67 -6.35
C VAL A 426 -9.94 -24.20 -4.99
N LYS A 427 -10.08 -25.53 -4.88
CA LYS A 427 -10.27 -26.18 -3.58
C LYS A 427 -8.95 -26.18 -2.83
N ILE A 428 -8.82 -25.27 -1.87
CA ILE A 428 -7.64 -25.16 -1.02
C ILE A 428 -7.63 -26.24 0.07
N ARG A 429 -6.43 -26.54 0.57
CA ARG A 429 -6.20 -27.35 1.76
C ARG A 429 -5.17 -26.67 2.64
N VAL A 430 -5.52 -26.47 3.91
CA VAL A 430 -4.59 -26.05 4.96
C VAL A 430 -3.95 -27.31 5.54
N LEU A 431 -2.62 -27.39 5.55
CA LEU A 431 -1.92 -28.53 6.14
C LEU A 431 -1.86 -28.35 7.66
N PRO A 432 -2.25 -29.36 8.45
CA PRO A 432 -2.23 -29.26 9.90
C PRO A 432 -0.80 -29.19 10.44
N PHE A 433 -0.60 -28.41 11.50
CA PHE A 433 0.60 -28.40 12.33
C PHE A 433 0.23 -28.82 13.75
N GLU A 434 0.54 -30.06 14.12
CA GLU A 434 0.08 -30.64 15.38
C GLU A 434 0.83 -30.10 16.62
N ALA A 435 0.14 -30.04 17.75
CA ALA A 435 0.68 -29.45 18.98
C ALA A 435 1.94 -30.16 19.52
N ASP A 436 2.13 -31.45 19.23
CA ASP A 436 3.33 -32.20 19.60
C ASP A 436 4.58 -31.77 18.81
N LYS A 437 4.40 -31.02 17.72
CA LYS A 437 5.47 -30.43 16.90
C LYS A 437 5.92 -29.06 17.36
N MET A 438 5.10 -28.38 18.16
CA MET A 438 5.38 -27.03 18.67
C MET A 438 6.73 -26.86 19.37
N PRO A 439 7.27 -27.83 20.14
CA PRO A 439 8.56 -27.63 20.81
C PRO A 439 9.73 -27.23 19.89
N VAL A 440 9.69 -27.63 18.60
CA VAL A 440 10.70 -27.23 17.61
C VAL A 440 10.58 -25.76 17.22
N VAL A 441 9.35 -25.25 17.16
CA VAL A 441 9.06 -23.84 16.85
C VAL A 441 9.28 -22.97 18.09
N GLU A 442 8.76 -23.37 19.24
CA GLU A 442 8.85 -22.61 20.50
C GLU A 442 10.30 -22.37 20.96
N ALA A 443 11.20 -23.31 20.69
CA ALA A 443 12.62 -23.18 21.02
C ALA A 443 13.29 -22.00 20.30
N GLU A 444 12.83 -21.64 19.12
CA GLU A 444 13.40 -20.58 18.27
C GLU A 444 12.50 -19.34 18.18
N MET A 445 11.18 -19.50 18.40
CA MET A 445 10.16 -18.48 18.20
C MET A 445 9.18 -18.42 19.40
N PRO A 446 9.57 -17.82 20.54
CA PRO A 446 8.81 -17.86 21.80
C PRO A 446 7.46 -17.11 21.79
N SER A 447 7.17 -16.32 20.75
CA SER A 447 5.89 -15.58 20.59
C SER A 447 4.99 -16.17 19.49
N VAL A 448 5.21 -17.44 19.16
CA VAL A 448 4.38 -18.27 18.28
C VAL A 448 3.76 -19.38 19.12
N TYR A 449 2.44 -19.55 19.03
CA TYR A 449 1.67 -20.45 19.88
C TYR A 449 0.85 -21.44 19.05
N SER A 450 0.52 -22.59 19.62
CA SER A 450 -0.49 -23.49 19.02
C SER A 450 -1.87 -22.83 19.00
N ALA A 451 -2.65 -23.16 17.96
CA ALA A 451 -4.03 -22.76 17.80
C ALA A 451 -4.82 -23.82 17.02
N VAL A 452 -6.11 -23.55 16.84
CA VAL A 452 -6.97 -24.28 15.90
C VAL A 452 -7.77 -23.30 15.06
N THR A 453 -8.04 -23.64 13.81
CA THR A 453 -8.86 -22.81 12.92
C THR A 453 -10.28 -22.64 13.48
N SER A 454 -10.85 -21.44 13.35
CA SER A 454 -12.18 -21.11 13.84
C SER A 454 -13.24 -21.27 12.73
N LYS A 455 -14.52 -21.35 13.13
CA LYS A 455 -15.65 -21.52 12.18
C LYS A 455 -15.85 -20.33 11.22
N GLY A 456 -15.27 -19.18 11.53
CA GLY A 456 -15.42 -17.96 10.73
C GLY A 456 -14.59 -17.92 9.46
N LEU A 457 -13.54 -18.74 9.35
CA LEU A 457 -12.64 -18.67 8.21
C LEU A 457 -13.31 -19.19 6.92
N THR A 458 -13.41 -18.32 5.92
CA THR A 458 -14.00 -18.63 4.61
C THR A 458 -13.27 -19.82 3.96
N ALA A 459 -14.04 -20.85 3.59
CA ALA A 459 -13.56 -22.05 2.89
C ALA A 459 -12.46 -22.86 3.59
N ILE A 460 -12.32 -22.70 4.92
CA ILE A 460 -11.38 -23.45 5.75
C ILE A 460 -12.16 -24.15 6.85
N GLU A 461 -11.93 -25.45 7.03
CA GLU A 461 -12.61 -26.23 8.06
C GLU A 461 -12.15 -25.79 9.46
N PRO A 462 -13.06 -25.69 10.44
CA PRO A 462 -12.69 -25.41 11.82
C PRO A 462 -12.01 -26.63 12.47
N GLY A 463 -11.14 -26.38 13.46
CA GLY A 463 -10.49 -27.41 14.25
C GLY A 463 -9.18 -27.96 13.66
N ILE A 464 -8.66 -27.37 12.58
CA ILE A 464 -7.35 -27.72 12.01
C ILE A 464 -6.26 -27.19 12.96
N PRO A 465 -5.36 -28.02 13.49
CA PRO A 465 -4.20 -27.58 14.26
C PRO A 465 -3.31 -26.66 13.42
N ILE A 466 -2.96 -25.50 13.98
CA ILE A 466 -2.24 -24.43 13.28
C ILE A 466 -1.40 -23.64 14.27
N VAL A 467 -0.51 -22.77 13.79
CA VAL A 467 0.19 -21.80 14.63
C VAL A 467 -0.45 -20.42 14.57
N ARG A 468 -0.32 -19.66 15.66
CA ARG A 468 -0.77 -18.28 15.77
C ARG A 468 0.28 -17.35 16.36
N THR A 469 0.15 -16.08 16.06
CA THR A 469 0.82 -14.98 16.78
C THR A 469 -0.15 -13.81 16.92
N PRO A 470 -0.27 -13.17 18.09
CA PRO A 470 -1.20 -12.05 18.27
C PRO A 470 -0.75 -10.84 17.46
N ALA A 471 -1.67 -10.23 16.72
CA ALA A 471 -1.42 -8.96 16.04
C ALA A 471 -1.27 -7.83 17.06
N VAL A 472 -0.50 -6.80 16.70
CA VAL A 472 -0.33 -5.59 17.50
C VAL A 472 -0.54 -4.37 16.62
N VAL A 473 -1.34 -3.42 17.09
CA VAL A 473 -1.37 -2.05 16.56
C VAL A 473 -0.39 -1.24 17.39
N TRP A 474 0.57 -0.59 16.75
CA TRP A 474 1.69 0.07 17.42
C TRP A 474 2.05 1.42 16.79
N THR A 475 2.82 2.20 17.54
CA THR A 475 3.27 3.57 17.28
C THR A 475 4.64 3.78 17.93
N THR A 476 5.07 5.04 18.09
CA THR A 476 6.29 5.41 18.82
C THR A 476 5.99 6.04 20.18
N SER A 477 7.00 6.12 21.04
CA SER A 477 6.98 6.90 22.29
C SER A 477 6.78 8.39 22.08
N GLU A 478 6.98 8.88 20.85
CA GLU A 478 6.88 10.31 20.50
C GLU A 478 5.47 10.72 20.08
N LEU A 479 4.55 9.76 19.87
CA LEU A 479 3.17 10.10 19.59
C LEU A 479 2.57 10.80 20.82
N ALA A 480 1.89 11.92 20.60
CA ALA A 480 1.29 12.66 21.71
C ALA A 480 0.28 11.78 22.48
N GLU A 481 0.33 11.83 23.81
CA GLU A 481 -0.48 10.95 24.67
C GLU A 481 -1.99 11.13 24.45
N ASP A 482 -2.45 12.35 24.20
CA ASP A 482 -3.84 12.66 23.91
C ASP A 482 -4.30 12.07 22.57
N VAL A 483 -3.42 12.06 21.56
CA VAL A 483 -3.66 11.39 20.28
C VAL A 483 -3.77 9.88 20.50
N ALA A 484 -2.80 9.26 21.17
CA ALA A 484 -2.83 7.82 21.47
C ALA A 484 -4.07 7.40 22.29
N TYR A 485 -4.42 8.20 23.30
CA TYR A 485 -5.63 8.03 24.10
C TYR A 485 -6.88 8.10 23.20
N SER A 486 -6.99 9.11 22.34
CA SER A 486 -8.12 9.31 21.43
C SER A 486 -8.28 8.17 20.42
N LEU A 487 -7.16 7.67 19.88
CA LEU A 487 -7.14 6.50 18.99
C LEU A 487 -7.75 5.28 19.68
N VAL A 488 -7.16 4.85 20.80
CA VAL A 488 -7.60 3.64 21.51
C VAL A 488 -9.04 3.80 22.00
N LYS A 489 -9.39 4.95 22.58
CA LYS A 489 -10.77 5.24 23.00
C LYS A 489 -11.76 5.01 21.87
N THR A 490 -11.48 5.58 20.70
CA THR A 490 -12.39 5.49 19.55
C THR A 490 -12.49 4.05 19.05
N LEU A 491 -11.36 3.34 18.96
CA LEU A 491 -11.34 1.95 18.50
C LEU A 491 -12.11 1.02 19.45
N ILE A 492 -12.05 1.25 20.76
CA ILE A 492 -12.77 0.43 21.74
C ILE A 492 -14.26 0.80 21.83
N GLU A 493 -14.60 2.09 21.79
CA GLU A 493 -15.99 2.56 21.96
C GLU A 493 -16.83 2.45 20.68
N ARG A 494 -16.21 2.22 19.50
CA ARG A 494 -16.88 2.10 18.19
C ARG A 494 -16.76 0.71 17.56
N GLN A 495 -16.72 -0.33 18.40
CA GLN A 495 -16.67 -1.72 17.93
C GLN A 495 -17.88 -2.11 17.07
N ASP A 496 -19.04 -1.49 17.32
CA ASP A 496 -20.26 -1.66 16.52
C ASP A 496 -20.08 -1.22 15.05
N GLU A 497 -19.16 -0.30 14.78
CA GLU A 497 -18.82 0.14 13.41
C GLU A 497 -17.66 -0.66 12.80
N LEU A 498 -16.78 -1.23 13.62
CA LEU A 498 -15.63 -2.02 13.17
C LEU A 498 -16.03 -3.47 12.84
N ILE A 499 -16.80 -4.12 13.72
CA ILE A 499 -17.18 -5.53 13.57
C ILE A 499 -17.82 -5.82 12.20
N PRO A 500 -18.76 -5.01 11.67
CA PRO A 500 -19.35 -5.27 10.35
C PRO A 500 -18.37 -5.24 9.17
N ILE A 501 -17.19 -4.61 9.31
CA ILE A 501 -16.19 -4.50 8.23
C ILE A 501 -15.50 -5.84 8.00
N ALA A 502 -15.11 -6.52 9.07
CA ALA A 502 -14.45 -7.83 9.05
C ALA A 502 -14.76 -8.57 10.36
N PRO A 503 -15.93 -9.23 10.48
CA PRO A 503 -16.42 -9.75 11.76
C PRO A 503 -15.45 -10.69 12.47
N ASP A 504 -14.86 -11.64 11.74
CA ASP A 504 -13.95 -12.64 12.34
C ASP A 504 -12.65 -12.04 12.87
N THR A 505 -12.27 -10.87 12.34
CA THR A 505 -11.10 -10.12 12.78
C THR A 505 -11.46 -9.15 13.89
N PHE A 506 -12.43 -8.25 13.67
CA PHE A 506 -12.73 -7.16 14.59
C PHE A 506 -13.42 -7.60 15.88
N ASN A 507 -14.10 -8.76 15.92
CA ASN A 507 -14.55 -9.37 17.19
C ASN A 507 -13.42 -9.70 18.17
N GLN A 508 -12.15 -9.60 17.73
CA GLN A 508 -10.98 -9.80 18.58
C GLN A 508 -10.31 -8.49 19.01
N TYR A 509 -10.83 -7.33 18.59
CA TYR A 509 -10.35 -6.00 18.96
C TYR A 509 -11.21 -5.34 20.06
N GLY A 510 -12.10 -6.10 20.70
CA GLY A 510 -12.92 -5.63 21.81
C GLY A 510 -12.13 -5.28 23.05
N ALA A 511 -12.79 -4.58 23.98
CA ALA A 511 -12.22 -4.16 25.27
C ALA A 511 -11.62 -5.33 26.07
N ASP A 512 -12.24 -6.51 25.98
CA ASP A 512 -11.83 -7.75 26.66
C ASP A 512 -10.48 -8.30 26.18
N LYS A 513 -10.02 -7.91 25.00
CA LYS A 513 -8.79 -8.43 24.36
C LYS A 513 -7.76 -7.36 24.05
N ALA A 514 -8.10 -6.09 24.24
CA ALA A 514 -7.26 -4.95 23.87
C ALA A 514 -5.94 -4.87 24.67
N VAL A 515 -5.94 -5.41 25.89
CA VAL A 515 -4.79 -5.44 26.80
C VAL A 515 -4.32 -6.88 26.99
N GLN A 516 -3.07 -7.14 26.61
CA GLN A 516 -2.40 -8.43 26.78
C GLN A 516 -0.94 -8.20 27.19
N PRO A 517 -0.24 -9.16 27.82
CA PRO A 517 1.17 -9.04 28.16
C PRO A 517 2.05 -9.13 26.90
N LEU A 518 2.01 -8.09 26.07
CA LEU A 518 2.74 -8.02 24.80
C LEU A 518 4.25 -7.91 25.04
N PRO A 519 5.08 -8.47 24.15
CA PRO A 519 6.54 -8.41 24.27
C PRO A 519 7.14 -7.02 23.93
N VAL A 520 6.30 -5.99 23.86
CA VAL A 520 6.64 -4.58 23.65
C VAL A 520 5.78 -3.70 24.56
N PRO A 521 6.27 -2.54 25.01
CA PRO A 521 5.55 -1.74 25.99
C PRO A 521 4.39 -0.98 25.35
N TYR A 522 3.30 -0.78 26.09
CA TYR A 522 2.18 0.05 25.67
C TYR A 522 2.50 1.54 25.72
N HIS A 523 1.82 2.32 24.88
CA HIS A 523 1.91 3.77 24.86
C HIS A 523 1.27 4.38 26.13
N PRO A 524 1.88 5.38 26.80
CA PRO A 524 1.31 5.98 28.02
C PRO A 524 -0.14 6.48 27.86
N GLY A 525 -0.44 7.12 26.73
CA GLY A 525 -1.82 7.53 26.39
C GLY A 525 -2.82 6.38 26.27
N ALA A 526 -2.40 5.22 25.75
CA ALA A 526 -3.23 4.01 25.71
C ALA A 526 -3.43 3.43 27.11
N VAL A 527 -2.35 3.31 27.89
CA VAL A 527 -2.38 2.86 29.30
C VAL A 527 -3.34 3.71 30.11
N LYS A 528 -3.31 5.04 29.94
CA LYS A 528 -4.24 5.97 30.60
C LYS A 528 -5.70 5.61 30.32
N TYR A 529 -6.07 5.40 29.05
CA TYR A 529 -7.42 4.99 28.69
C TYR A 529 -7.80 3.65 29.32
N TYR A 530 -6.91 2.65 29.24
CA TYR A 530 -7.18 1.33 29.80
C TYR A 530 -7.35 1.36 31.33
N LYS A 531 -6.55 2.16 32.05
CA LYS A 531 -6.74 2.38 33.50
C LYS A 531 -8.09 3.03 33.81
N GLU A 532 -8.49 4.05 33.06
CA GLU A 532 -9.80 4.71 33.23
C GLU A 532 -10.99 3.77 33.00
N LYS A 533 -10.84 2.79 32.11
CA LYS A 533 -11.88 1.78 31.83
C LYS A 533 -11.78 0.52 32.69
N GLY A 534 -10.82 0.44 33.61
CA GLY A 534 -10.59 -0.75 34.44
C GLY A 534 -10.10 -1.97 33.66
N LEU A 535 -9.49 -1.76 32.48
CA LEU A 535 -8.94 -2.79 31.60
C LEU A 535 -7.46 -3.07 31.86
N TRP A 536 -6.82 -2.27 32.72
CA TRP A 536 -5.39 -2.37 33.03
C TRP A 536 -5.19 -2.82 34.48
N SER A 537 -4.52 -3.96 34.68
CA SER A 537 -4.28 -4.56 36.00
C SER A 537 -2.91 -4.19 36.58
N ASP A 538 -2.73 -4.45 37.88
CA ASP A 538 -1.41 -4.31 38.55
C ASP A 538 -0.35 -5.25 37.94
N GLU A 539 -0.77 -6.42 37.43
CA GLU A 539 0.12 -7.33 36.71
C GLU A 539 0.61 -6.72 35.39
N MET A 540 -0.26 -5.99 34.69
CA MET A 540 0.11 -5.26 33.48
C MET A 540 1.04 -4.08 33.77
N ASP A 541 0.91 -3.41 34.92
CA ASP A 541 1.89 -2.40 35.35
C ASP A 541 3.29 -3.02 35.54
N LYS A 542 3.38 -4.17 36.23
CA LYS A 542 4.65 -4.89 36.40
C LYS A 542 5.24 -5.34 35.07
N HIS A 543 4.42 -5.91 34.19
CA HIS A 543 4.84 -6.35 32.86
C HIS A 543 5.35 -5.18 32.00
N GLN A 544 4.63 -4.06 32.00
CA GLN A 544 5.01 -2.83 31.32
C GLN A 544 6.38 -2.31 31.79
N GLU A 545 6.63 -2.28 33.11
CA GLU A 545 7.91 -1.88 33.68
C GLU A 545 9.05 -2.83 33.27
N GLN A 546 8.82 -4.14 33.33
CA GLN A 546 9.79 -5.16 32.93
C GLN A 546 10.22 -5.01 31.48
N VAL A 547 9.25 -4.87 30.56
CA VAL A 547 9.55 -4.72 29.13
C VAL A 547 10.27 -3.40 28.84
N LEU A 548 9.91 -2.30 29.52
CA LEU A 548 10.61 -1.01 29.39
C LEU A 548 12.06 -1.04 29.92
N GLN A 549 12.34 -1.86 30.93
CA GLN A 549 13.70 -2.02 31.47
C GLN A 549 14.56 -2.89 30.55
N ALA A 550 14.01 -3.99 30.03
CA ALA A 550 14.73 -4.91 29.14
C ALA A 550 15.29 -4.25 27.87
N ALA A 551 14.72 -3.13 27.41
CA ALA A 551 15.22 -2.39 26.25
C ALA A 551 16.31 -1.35 26.56
N LYS A 552 16.66 -1.15 27.83
CA LYS A 552 17.74 -0.24 28.27
C LYS A 552 19.06 -0.97 28.52
N GLU A 553 19.00 -2.28 28.66
CA GLU A 553 20.14 -3.21 28.80
C GLU A 553 20.57 -3.72 27.41
#